data_AF-A0ABD0QSB8-F1
#
_entry.id   AF-A0ABD0QSB8-F1
#
_cell.length_a   1.000
_cell.length_b   1.000
_cell.length_c   1.000
_cell.angle_alpha   90.00
_cell.angle_beta   90.00
_cell.angle_gamma   90.00
#
_symmetry.space_group_name_H-M   'P 1'
#
loop_
_entity.id
_entity.type
_entity.pdbx_description
1 polymer ?
#
loop_
_entity_poly.entity_id
_entity_poly.type
_entity_poly.pdbx_seq_one_letter_code
_entity_poly.pdbx_strand_id
1 'polypeptide(L)'
;GFLMDGDFYVAASLATTLTKVALRYVALAEDKKRQNSFVAEAMLIMATVLHLGKSSLPKKPITDDDVDRISLCLKVLSECSPLMNDIFNKECRRSLSHMLAVRLEEEKLSQK
;
A
#
# COMPACT_ATOMS: atom_id res chain seq x y z
N GLY A 1 -4.69 -4.90 20.43
CA GLY A 1 -4.43 -5.39 19.07
C GLY A 1 -4.05 -4.19 18.22
N PHE A 2 -3.03 -4.32 17.36
CA PHE A 2 -2.35 -3.22 16.66
C PHE A 2 -3.21 -1.98 16.34
N LEU A 3 -4.29 -2.12 15.58
CA LEU A 3 -5.14 -0.97 15.20
C LEU A 3 -5.87 -0.32 16.38
N MET A 4 -6.37 -1.12 17.33
CA MET A 4 -7.01 -0.60 18.55
C MET A 4 -6.02 0.09 19.49
N ASP A 5 -4.74 -0.27 19.42
CA ASP A 5 -3.67 0.39 20.17
C ASP A 5 -3.11 1.64 19.45
N GLY A 6 -3.54 1.88 18.20
CA GLY A 6 -3.20 3.06 17.41
C GLY A 6 -2.08 2.87 16.39
N ASP A 7 -1.64 1.64 16.12
CA ASP A 7 -0.55 1.33 15.19
C ASP A 7 -1.02 1.36 13.72
N PHE A 8 -1.55 2.50 13.27
CA PHE A 8 -2.11 2.65 11.91
C PHE A 8 -1.07 2.64 10.78
N TYR A 9 0.21 2.88 11.08
CA TYR A 9 1.31 2.72 10.10
C TYR A 9 1.39 1.30 9.53
N VAL A 10 1.04 0.28 10.33
CA VAL A 10 0.95 -1.11 9.88
C VAL A 10 -0.19 -1.26 8.88
N ALA A 11 -1.32 -0.60 9.14
CA ALA A 11 -2.47 -0.57 8.25
C ALA A 11 -2.15 0.14 6.92
N ALA A 12 -1.38 1.22 6.97
CA ALA A 12 -0.92 1.94 5.80
C ALA A 12 0.07 1.12 4.94
N SER A 13 0.94 0.34 5.60
CA SER A 13 1.82 -0.64 4.95
C SER A 13 1.04 -1.81 4.33
N LEU A 14 0.00 -2.29 5.02
CA LEU A 14 -0.94 -3.29 4.50
C LEU A 14 -1.67 -2.77 3.26
N ALA A 15 -2.19 -1.53 3.29
CA ALA A 15 -2.87 -0.92 2.15
C ALA A 15 -1.97 -0.83 0.91
N THR A 16 -0.70 -0.45 1.10
CA THR A 16 0.30 -0.42 0.01
C THR A 16 0.53 -1.82 -0.58
N THR A 17 0.60 -2.84 0.28
CA THR A 17 0.82 -4.23 -0.12
C THR A 17 -0.38 -4.79 -0.88
N LEU A 18 -1.59 -4.60 -0.34
CA LEU A 18 -2.85 -4.99 -0.99
C LEU A 18 -2.99 -4.33 -2.36
N THR A 19 -2.62 -3.05 -2.48
CA THR A 19 -2.64 -2.34 -3.76
C THR A 19 -1.76 -3.04 -4.81
N LYS A 20 -0.51 -3.35 -4.47
CA LYS A 20 0.40 -4.07 -5.39
C LYS A 20 -0.13 -5.45 -5.77
N VAL A 21 -0.62 -6.20 -4.78
CA VAL A 21 -1.18 -7.55 -5.03
C VAL A 21 -2.42 -7.47 -5.90
N ALA A 22 -3.33 -6.53 -5.65
CA ALA A 22 -4.55 -6.35 -6.44
C ALA A 22 -4.25 -5.93 -7.88
N LEU A 23 -3.36 -4.97 -8.09
CA LEU A 23 -2.93 -4.57 -9.43
C LEU A 23 -2.25 -5.73 -10.18
N ARG A 24 -1.42 -6.51 -9.48
CA ARG A 24 -0.80 -7.72 -10.06
C ARG A 24 -1.84 -8.80 -10.37
N TYR A 25 -2.84 -8.98 -9.51
CA TYR A 25 -3.92 -9.93 -9.75
C TYR A 25 -4.73 -9.55 -10.99
N VAL A 26 -5.07 -8.27 -11.14
CA VAL A 26 -5.74 -7.74 -12.34
C VAL A 26 -4.92 -7.98 -13.61
N ALA A 27 -3.59 -7.92 -13.52
CA ALA A 27 -2.70 -8.18 -14.66
C ALA A 27 -2.55 -9.67 -15.04
N LEU A 28 -2.84 -10.60 -14.11
CA LEU A 28 -2.60 -12.04 -14.30
C LEU A 28 -3.88 -12.86 -14.46
N ALA A 29 -4.97 -12.46 -13.80
CA ALA A 29 -6.24 -13.17 -13.88
C ALA A 29 -7.00 -12.78 -15.14
N GLU A 30 -7.69 -13.72 -15.78
CA GLU A 30 -8.51 -13.44 -16.97
C GLU A 30 -9.96 -13.08 -16.62
N ASP A 31 -10.47 -13.61 -15.49
CA ASP A 31 -11.86 -13.43 -15.07
C ASP A 31 -12.10 -12.05 -14.46
N LYS A 32 -12.80 -11.19 -15.21
CA LYS A 32 -13.12 -9.82 -14.79
C LYS A 32 -13.97 -9.74 -13.52
N LYS A 33 -14.86 -10.71 -13.28
CA LYS A 33 -15.67 -10.74 -12.07
C LYS A 33 -14.80 -10.98 -10.84
N ARG A 34 -13.86 -11.93 -10.93
CA ARG A 34 -12.91 -12.21 -9.84
C ARG A 34 -11.95 -11.04 -9.62
N GLN A 35 -11.45 -10.42 -10.70
CA GLN A 35 -10.65 -9.20 -10.62
C GLN A 35 -11.37 -8.11 -9.81
N ASN A 36 -12.61 -7.79 -10.17
CA ASN A 36 -13.38 -6.75 -9.52
C ASN A 36 -13.70 -7.10 -8.06
N SER A 37 -14.00 -8.38 -7.75
CA SER A 37 -14.23 -8.84 -6.37
C SER A 37 -12.99 -8.60 -5.51
N PHE A 38 -11.82 -9.04 -5.99
CA PHE A 38 -10.57 -8.91 -5.24
C PHE A 38 -10.19 -7.43 -4.99
N VAL A 39 -10.34 -6.58 -6.02
CA VAL A 39 -10.09 -5.14 -5.89
C VAL A 39 -11.07 -4.51 -4.89
N ALA A 40 -12.36 -4.84 -4.98
CA ALA A 40 -13.39 -4.31 -4.09
C ALA A 40 -13.16 -4.74 -2.62
N GLU A 41 -12.77 -6.00 -2.39
CA GLU A 41 -12.43 -6.51 -1.07
C GLU A 41 -11.21 -5.78 -0.47
N ALA A 42 -10.17 -5.55 -1.27
CA ALA A 42 -9.01 -4.76 -0.85
C ALA A 42 -9.40 -3.32 -0.48
N MET A 43 -10.23 -2.68 -1.29
CA MET A 43 -10.75 -1.33 -1.01
C MET A 43 -11.64 -1.29 0.23
N LEU A 44 -12.45 -2.32 0.47
CA LEU A 44 -13.29 -2.43 1.67
C LEU A 44 -12.44 -2.52 2.94
N ILE A 45 -11.35 -3.28 2.93
CA ILE A 45 -10.39 -3.32 4.04
C ILE A 45 -9.81 -1.92 4.30
N MET A 46 -9.40 -1.19 3.26
CA MET A 46 -8.86 0.16 3.41
C MET A 46 -9.91 1.14 3.97
N ALA A 47 -11.13 1.11 3.45
CA ALA A 47 -12.22 1.97 3.90
C ALA A 47 -12.62 1.70 5.37
N THR A 48 -12.66 0.43 5.77
CA THR A 48 -12.95 0.04 7.16
C THR A 48 -11.83 0.46 8.11
N VAL A 49 -10.57 0.35 7.72
CA VAL A 49 -9.42 0.88 8.49
C VAL A 49 -9.53 2.39 8.67
N LEU A 50 -9.82 3.14 7.59
CA LEU A 50 -9.99 4.61 7.67
C LEU A 50 -11.15 4.99 8.60
N HIS A 51 -12.27 4.26 8.51
CA HIS A 51 -13.42 4.49 9.38
C HIS A 51 -13.09 4.21 10.85
N LEU A 52 -12.42 3.09 11.13
CA LEU A 52 -11.96 2.75 12.48
C LEU A 52 -11.00 3.82 13.03
N GLY A 53 -10.03 4.26 12.22
CA GLY A 53 -9.04 5.23 12.62
C GLY A 53 -9.59 6.61 12.97
N LYS A 54 -10.67 7.03 12.29
CA LYS A 54 -11.39 8.28 12.55
C LYS A 54 -12.46 8.15 13.64
N SER A 55 -12.77 6.94 14.07
CA SER A 55 -13.67 6.71 15.19
C SER A 55 -12.98 7.01 16.53
N SER A 56 -13.76 7.05 17.62
CA SER A 56 -13.25 7.16 18.99
C SER A 56 -12.93 5.80 19.64
N LEU A 57 -12.95 4.72 18.87
CA LEU A 57 -12.69 3.36 19.36
C LEU A 57 -11.20 3.06 19.65
N PRO A 58 -10.23 3.43 18.78
CA PRO A 58 -8.82 3.14 19.06
C PRO A 58 -8.27 4.07 20.15
N LYS A 59 -7.27 3.60 20.90
CA LYS A 59 -6.61 4.38 21.97
C LYS A 59 -5.92 5.65 21.44
N LYS A 60 -5.42 5.59 20.21
CA LYS A 60 -4.86 6.74 19.50
C LYS A 60 -5.54 6.84 18.14
N PRO A 61 -5.94 8.04 17.72
CA PRO A 61 -6.54 8.24 16.40
C PRO A 61 -5.49 7.96 15.30
N ILE A 62 -5.99 7.67 14.10
CA ILE A 62 -5.14 7.61 12.91
C ILE A 62 -4.50 8.98 12.62
N THR A 63 -3.25 8.98 12.15
CA THR A 63 -2.55 10.20 11.75
C THR A 63 -2.98 10.63 10.34
N ASP A 64 -2.84 11.92 10.02
CA ASP A 64 -3.15 12.41 8.67
C ASP A 64 -2.26 11.76 7.60
N ASP A 65 -0.98 11.49 7.92
CA ASP A 65 -0.05 10.80 7.02
C ASP A 65 -0.51 9.37 6.68
N ASP A 66 -1.04 8.63 7.67
CA ASP A 66 -1.58 7.29 7.47
C ASP A 66 -2.89 7.35 6.66
N VAL A 67 -3.76 8.33 6.94
CA VAL A 67 -4.98 8.59 6.17
C VAL A 67 -4.65 8.84 4.71
N ASP A 68 -3.70 9.73 4.43
CA ASP A 68 -3.31 10.10 3.07
C ASP A 68 -2.72 8.91 2.32
N ARG A 69 -1.86 8.11 2.98
CA ARG A 69 -1.28 6.93 2.36
C ARG A 69 -2.33 5.87 2.02
N ILE A 70 -3.26 5.59 2.92
CA ILE A 70 -4.34 4.61 2.69
C ILE A 70 -5.31 5.15 1.62
N SER A 71 -5.64 6.44 1.66
CA SER A 71 -6.54 7.08 0.69
C SER A 71 -5.93 7.09 -0.71
N LEU A 72 -4.63 7.32 -0.84
CA LEU A 72 -3.91 7.19 -2.11
C LEU A 72 -4.02 5.77 -2.67
N CYS A 73 -3.79 4.74 -1.84
CA CYS A 73 -3.93 3.34 -2.23
C CYS A 73 -5.36 3.03 -2.73
N LEU A 74 -6.37 3.54 -2.01
CA LEU A 74 -7.77 3.38 -2.39
C LEU A 74 -8.08 4.06 -3.72
N LYS A 75 -7.56 5.27 -3.95
CA LYS A 75 -7.69 5.99 -5.22
C LYS A 75 -7.05 5.21 -6.37
N VAL A 76 -5.84 4.69 -6.17
CA VAL A 76 -5.13 3.88 -7.17
C VAL A 76 -5.93 2.66 -7.59
N LEU A 77 -6.56 1.96 -6.64
CA LEU A 77 -7.41 0.82 -6.94
C LEU A 77 -8.74 1.20 -7.58
N SER A 78 -9.30 2.36 -7.26
CA SER A 78 -10.54 2.85 -7.90
C SER A 78 -10.33 3.23 -9.37
N GLU A 79 -9.18 3.81 -9.70
CA GLU A 79 -8.87 4.27 -11.06
C GLU A 79 -8.23 3.16 -11.91
N CYS A 80 -7.47 2.25 -11.29
CA CYS A 80 -6.74 1.16 -11.97
C CYS A 80 -5.97 1.63 -13.23
N SER A 81 -5.40 2.84 -13.19
CA SER A 81 -4.78 3.41 -14.38
C SER A 81 -3.51 2.65 -14.78
N PRO A 82 -3.20 2.53 -16.09
CA PRO A 82 -1.98 1.87 -16.56
C PRO A 82 -0.71 2.46 -15.95
N LEU A 83 -0.67 3.79 -15.81
CA LEU A 83 0.46 4.50 -15.18
C LEU A 83 0.67 4.06 -13.73
N MET A 84 -0.39 4.02 -12.92
CA MET A 84 -0.26 3.64 -11.51
C MET A 84 0.08 2.15 -11.36
N ASN A 85 -0.40 1.30 -12.28
CA ASN A 85 0.00 -0.10 -12.34
C ASN A 85 1.51 -0.24 -12.55
N ASP A 86 2.07 0.47 -13.53
CA ASP A 86 3.50 0.46 -13.80
C ASP A 86 4.32 1.02 -12.64
N ILE A 87 3.88 2.13 -12.03
CA ILE A 87 4.57 2.71 -10.87
C ILE A 87 4.63 1.71 -9.71
N PHE A 88 3.50 1.13 -9.32
CA PHE A 88 3.43 0.25 -8.16
C PHE A 88 4.14 -1.09 -8.36
N ASN A 89 4.02 -1.68 -9.55
CA ASN A 89 4.55 -3.02 -9.82
C ASN A 89 5.99 -3.03 -10.37
N LYS A 90 6.44 -1.96 -11.04
CA LYS A 90 7.77 -1.88 -11.64
C LYS A 90 8.63 -0.81 -10.99
N GLU A 91 8.19 0.46 -11.04
CA GLU A 91 9.06 1.58 -10.65
C GLU A 91 9.41 1.57 -9.16
N CYS A 92 8.45 1.29 -8.27
CA CYS A 92 8.75 1.15 -6.84
C CYS A 92 9.84 0.10 -6.56
N ARG A 93 9.83 -1.01 -7.30
CA ARG A 93 10.85 -2.06 -7.16
C ARG A 93 12.19 -1.57 -7.68
N ARG A 94 12.21 -0.90 -8.84
CA ARG A 94 13.43 -0.32 -9.43
C ARG A 94 14.07 0.70 -8.50
N SER A 95 13.28 1.62 -7.93
CA SER A 95 13.76 2.62 -6.98
C SER A 95 14.36 1.97 -5.73
N LEU A 96 13.70 0.94 -5.19
CA LEU A 96 14.22 0.18 -4.04
C LEU A 96 15.54 -0.52 -4.39
N SER A 97 15.61 -1.22 -5.53
CA SER A 97 16.84 -1.88 -5.98
C SER A 97 17.99 -0.90 -6.18
N HIS A 98 17.71 0.29 -6.74
CA HIS A 98 18.70 1.35 -6.91
C HIS A 98 19.21 1.88 -5.56
N MET A 99 18.29 2.21 -4.63
CA MET A 99 18.66 2.67 -3.29
C MET A 99 19.55 1.66 -2.54
N LEU A 100 19.22 0.36 -2.65
CA LEU A 100 20.00 -0.70 -2.02
C LEU A 100 21.39 -0.84 -2.65
N ALA A 101 21.50 -0.72 -3.98
CA ALA A 101 22.78 -0.75 -4.66
C ALA A 101 23.70 0.40 -4.22
N VAL A 102 23.18 1.62 -4.14
CA VAL A 102 23.92 2.81 -3.67
C VAL A 102 24.39 2.63 -2.23
N ARG A 103 23.51 2.17 -1.32
CA ARG A 103 23.89 1.90 0.08
C ARG A 103 25.05 0.89 0.19
N LEU A 104 24.99 -0.18 -0.59
CA LEU A 104 26.04 -1.21 -0.63
C LEU A 104 27.39 -0.65 -1.09
N GLU A 105 27.40 0.35 -1.98
CA GLU A 105 28.61 1.03 -2.42
C GLU A 105 29.16 1.97 -1.33
N GLU A 106 28.30 2.75 -0.68
CA GLU A 106 28.65 3.64 0.43
C GLU A 106 29.25 2.88 1.63
N GLU A 107 28.67 1.73 1.98
CA GLU A 107 29.16 0.85 3.05
C GLU A 107 30.55 0.28 2.73
N LYS A 108 30.83 -0.06 1.47
CA LYS A 108 32.16 -0.53 1.03
C LYS A 108 33.21 0.57 1.05
N LEU A 109 32.82 1.81 0.77
CA LEU A 109 33.72 2.97 0.82
C LEU A 109 34.04 3.39 2.25
N SER A 110 33.06 3.26 3.17
CA SER A 110 33.23 3.61 4.59
C SER A 110 34.03 2.58 5.39
N GLN A 111 34.25 1.38 4.85
CA GLN A 111 35.06 0.30 5.46
C GLN A 111 36.51 0.25 4.96
N LYS A 112 36.90 1.16 4.04
CA LYS A 112 38.28 1.34 3.57
C LYS A 112 38.92 2.55 4.24
#